data_AF-A0A7K4JQJ0-F1
#
_entry.id   AF-A0A7K4JQJ0-F1
#
_cell.length_a   1.000
_cell.length_b   1.000
_cell.length_c   1.000
_cell.angle_alpha   90.00
_cell.angle_beta   90.00
_cell.angle_gamma   90.00
#
_symmetry.space_group_name_H-M   'P 1'
#
loop_
_entity.id
_entity.type
_entity.pdbx_description
1 polymer ?
#
loop_
_entity_poly.entity_id
_entity_poly.type
_entity_poly.pdbx_seq_one_letter_code
_entity_poly.pdbx_strand_id
1 'polypeptide(L)'
;RSRHVQVRKCAAQLLLSLMEKTGVTKLAGTPRAERLAHAAGTLAQDCHEDTRHYGQEMVKMMLNHQKFSRLLEQSFSTRDL
;
A
#
# COMPACT_ATOMS: atom_id res chain seq x y z
N ARG A 1 7.20 5.02 -22.98
CA ARG A 1 6.37 4.57 -21.83
C ARG A 1 6.49 3.06 -21.70
N SER A 2 7.14 2.54 -20.66
CA SER A 2 7.20 1.08 -20.43
C SER A 2 5.80 0.57 -20.06
N ARG A 3 5.33 -0.50 -20.71
CA ARG A 3 4.01 -1.12 -20.44
C ARG A 3 3.87 -1.48 -18.96
N HIS A 4 4.97 -1.83 -18.30
CA HIS A 4 5.02 -2.15 -16.87
C HIS A 4 4.65 -0.96 -15.97
N VAL A 5 5.01 0.27 -16.35
CA VAL A 5 4.73 1.46 -15.53
C VAL A 5 3.24 1.79 -15.51
N GLN A 6 2.56 1.70 -16.67
CA GLN A 6 1.12 1.98 -16.75
C GLN A 6 0.30 0.91 -16.01
N VAL A 7 0.71 -0.36 -16.08
CA VAL A 7 0.06 -1.45 -15.32
C VAL A 7 0.22 -1.24 -13.82
N ARG A 8 1.43 -0.94 -13.34
CA ARG A 8 1.65 -0.67 -11.91
C ARG A 8 0.87 0.54 -11.42
N LYS A 9 0.84 1.64 -12.19
CA LYS A 9 0.02 2.82 -11.88
C LYS A 9 -1.46 2.45 -11.75
N CYS A 10 -2.01 1.77 -12.75
CA CYS A 10 -3.43 1.37 -12.76
C CYS A 10 -3.76 0.44 -11.59
N ALA A 11 -2.90 -0.54 -11.31
CA ALA A 11 -3.07 -1.43 -10.17
C ALA A 11 -3.03 -0.68 -8.83
N ALA A 12 -2.10 0.26 -8.66
CA ALA A 12 -2.00 1.09 -7.46
C ALA A 12 -3.24 1.96 -7.27
N GLN A 13 -3.72 2.61 -8.34
CA GLN A 13 -4.94 3.41 -8.30
C GLN A 13 -6.17 2.58 -7.91
N LEU A 14 -6.37 1.42 -8.55
CA LEU A 14 -7.50 0.53 -8.26
C LEU A 14 -7.45 0.00 -6.82
N LEU A 15 -6.25 -0.35 -6.34
CA LEU A 15 -6.06 -0.81 -4.97
C LEU A 15 -6.41 0.29 -3.96
N LEU A 16 -5.98 1.53 -4.19
CA LEU A 16 -6.29 2.67 -3.31
C LEU A 16 -7.81 2.89 -3.26
N SER A 17 -8.48 2.93 -4.41
CA SER A 17 -9.94 3.07 -4.47
C SER A 17 -10.69 1.94 -3.77
N LEU A 18 -10.20 0.69 -3.85
CA LEU A 18 -10.78 -0.42 -3.09
C LEU A 18 -10.56 -0.25 -1.59
N MET A 19 -9.40 0.25 -1.17
CA MET A 19 -9.10 0.49 0.23
C MET A 19 -9.97 1.60 0.82
N GLU A 20 -10.16 2.70 0.09
CA GLU A 20 -11.05 3.81 0.46
C GLU A 20 -12.49 3.33 0.64
N LYS A 21 -13.01 2.56 -0.32
CA LYS A 21 -14.38 2.02 -0.26
C LYS A 21 -14.58 1.01 0.87
N THR A 22 -13.57 0.19 1.16
CA THR A 22 -13.67 -0.86 2.17
C THR A 22 -13.46 -0.31 3.59
N GLY A 23 -12.57 0.68 3.72
CA GLY A 23 -12.15 1.24 4.99
C GLY A 23 -11.08 0.40 5.71
N VAL A 24 -10.14 1.08 6.36
CA VAL A 24 -8.96 0.47 6.99
C VAL A 24 -9.32 -0.54 8.08
N THR A 25 -10.34 -0.29 8.90
CA THR A 25 -10.73 -1.19 9.99
C THR A 25 -11.21 -2.55 9.47
N LYS A 26 -12.02 -2.56 8.40
CA LYS A 26 -12.50 -3.82 7.79
C LYS A 26 -11.34 -4.59 7.17
N LEU A 27 -10.45 -3.90 6.46
CA LEU A 27 -9.26 -4.51 5.85
C LEU A 27 -8.34 -5.15 6.89
N ALA A 28 -8.18 -4.51 8.04
CA ALA A 28 -7.35 -5.00 9.13
C ALA A 28 -7.87 -6.34 9.70
N GLY A 29 -9.18 -6.57 9.64
CA GLY A 29 -9.82 -7.83 10.04
C GLY A 29 -9.63 -8.98 9.04
N THR A 30 -9.09 -8.73 7.85
CA THR A 30 -8.98 -9.76 6.81
C THR A 30 -7.67 -10.57 6.91
N PRO A 31 -7.66 -11.82 6.40
CA PRO A 31 -6.42 -12.60 6.22
C PRO A 31 -5.43 -11.96 5.22
N ARG A 32 -5.81 -10.89 4.52
CA ARG A 32 -4.98 -10.19 3.54
C ARG A 32 -4.29 -8.96 4.10
N ALA A 33 -4.52 -8.60 5.37
CA ALA A 33 -3.98 -7.37 5.97
C ALA A 33 -2.46 -7.25 5.81
N GLU A 34 -1.70 -8.30 6.09
CA GLU A 34 -0.24 -8.32 5.93
C GLU A 34 0.20 -8.10 4.48
N ARG A 35 -0.39 -8.84 3.53
CA ARG A 35 -0.12 -8.67 2.10
C ARG A 35 -0.47 -7.26 1.60
N LEU A 36 -1.54 -6.66 2.13
CA LEU A 36 -1.93 -5.30 1.80
C LEU A 36 -0.89 -4.29 2.33
N ALA A 37 -0.43 -4.44 3.56
CA ALA A 37 0.61 -3.59 4.13
C ALA A 37 1.91 -3.65 3.33
N HIS A 38 2.36 -4.86 2.98
CA HIS A 38 3.55 -5.05 2.14
C HIS A 38 3.37 -4.44 0.73
N ALA A 39 2.19 -4.60 0.11
CA ALA A 39 1.89 -4.00 -1.18
C ALA A 39 1.91 -2.47 -1.11
N ALA A 40 1.27 -1.87 -0.10
CA ALA A 40 1.28 -0.43 0.12
C ALA A 40 2.71 0.11 0.32
N GLY A 41 3.51 -0.55 1.16
CA GLY A 41 4.92 -0.19 1.37
C GLY A 41 5.76 -0.31 0.10
N THR A 42 5.54 -1.35 -0.71
CA THR A 42 6.20 -1.51 -2.02
C THR A 42 5.84 -0.39 -2.97
N LEU A 43 4.56 -0.06 -3.09
CA LEU A 43 4.08 0.97 -3.99
C LEU A 43 4.54 2.35 -3.55
N ALA A 44 4.57 2.63 -2.23
CA ALA A 44 5.04 3.89 -1.66
C ALA A 44 6.52 4.19 -1.92
N GLN A 45 7.27 3.21 -2.43
CA GLN A 45 8.68 3.33 -2.84
C GLN A 45 8.87 3.17 -4.36
N ASP A 46 7.80 3.15 -5.17
CA ASP A 46 7.93 2.96 -6.62
C ASP A 46 8.71 4.13 -7.26
N CYS A 47 9.52 3.79 -8.27
CA CYS A 47 10.31 4.77 -9.01
C CYS A 47 9.43 5.74 -9.83
N HIS A 48 8.21 5.32 -10.20
CA HIS A 48 7.25 6.16 -10.90
C HIS A 48 6.42 6.99 -9.92
N GLU A 49 6.41 8.31 -10.09
CA GLU A 49 5.80 9.28 -9.17
C GLU A 49 4.32 9.02 -8.89
N ASP A 50 3.48 8.85 -9.91
CA ASP A 50 2.04 8.59 -9.68
C ASP A 50 1.82 7.30 -8.88
N THR A 51 2.61 6.26 -9.17
CA THR A 51 2.48 4.96 -8.50
C THR A 51 2.89 5.10 -7.04
N ARG A 52 3.98 5.84 -6.80
CA ARG A 52 4.48 6.19 -5.48
C ARG A 52 3.45 6.97 -4.67
N HIS A 53 2.84 7.97 -5.27
CA HIS A 53 1.81 8.78 -4.64
C HIS A 53 0.63 7.93 -4.16
N TYR A 54 0.09 7.04 -5.00
CA TYR A 54 -0.99 6.14 -4.58
C TYR A 54 -0.58 5.24 -3.43
N GLY A 55 0.64 4.69 -3.45
CA GLY A 55 1.17 3.89 -2.35
C GLY A 55 1.30 4.68 -1.05
N GLN A 56 1.76 5.93 -1.11
CA GLN A 56 1.90 6.81 0.05
C GLN A 56 0.54 7.14 0.69
N GLU A 57 -0.50 7.38 -0.11
CA GLU A 57 -1.86 7.56 0.41
C GLU A 57 -2.40 6.29 1.08
N MET A 58 -2.13 5.09 0.53
CA MET A 58 -2.47 3.83 1.20
C MET A 58 -1.78 3.72 2.58
N VAL A 59 -0.49 4.02 2.65
CA VAL A 59 0.29 4.00 3.90
C VAL A 59 -0.29 4.97 4.92
N LYS A 60 -0.60 6.21 4.50
CA LYS A 60 -1.21 7.23 5.37
C LYS A 60 -2.55 6.77 5.94
N MET A 61 -3.41 6.14 5.13
CA MET A 61 -4.66 5.57 5.61
C MET A 61 -4.43 4.44 6.63
N MET A 62 -3.43 3.59 6.39
CA MET A 62 -3.07 2.45 7.23
C MET A 62 -2.50 2.86 8.60
N LEU A 63 -1.73 3.95 8.67
CA LEU A 63 -1.16 4.46 9.91
C LEU A 63 -2.21 4.83 10.97
N ASN A 64 -3.44 5.14 10.55
CA ASN A 64 -4.56 5.42 11.47
C ASN A 64 -5.10 4.16 12.19
N HIS A 65 -4.52 2.98 11.94
CA HIS A 65 -4.95 1.72 12.55
C HIS A 65 -3.75 0.94 13.12
N GLN A 66 -3.74 0.71 14.44
CA GLN A 66 -2.61 0.13 15.19
C GLN A 66 -2.07 -1.19 14.61
N LYS A 67 -2.95 -2.09 14.14
CA LYS A 67 -2.52 -3.34 13.48
C LYS A 67 -1.71 -3.06 12.22
N PHE A 68 -2.17 -2.13 11.38
CA PHE A 68 -1.51 -1.81 10.14
C PHE A 68 -0.22 -1.03 10.35
N SER A 69 -0.15 -0.14 11.35
CA SER A 69 1.11 0.52 11.73
C SER A 69 2.23 -0.49 11.99
N ARG A 70 1.97 -1.50 12.82
CA ARG A 70 2.94 -2.57 13.11
C ARG A 70 3.35 -3.37 11.87
N LEU A 71 2.38 -3.72 11.01
CA LEU A 71 2.65 -4.45 9.77
C LEU A 71 3.48 -3.62 8.78
N LEU A 72 3.25 -2.32 8.72
CA LEU A 72 4.02 -1.40 7.90
C LEU A 72 5.46 -1.30 8.41
N GLU A 73 5.66 -1.09 9.72
CA GLU A 73 7.00 -1.05 10.34
C GLU A 73 7.84 -2.30 10.00
N GLN A 74 7.22 -3.48 10.07
CA GLN A 74 7.86 -4.75 9.66
C GLN A 74 8.24 -4.75 8.18
N SER A 75 7.35 -4.26 7.31
CA SER A 75 7.55 -4.23 5.86
C SER A 75 8.70 -3.30 5.45
N PHE A 76 8.89 -2.18 6.17
CA PHE A 76 10.00 -1.25 5.94
C PHE A 76 11.31 -1.79 6.52
N SER A 77 11.30 -2.39 7.72
CA SER A 77 12.51 -2.92 8.36
C SER A 77 13.20 -4.01 7.54
N THR A 78 12.46 -4.80 6.76
CA THR A 78 13.03 -5.82 5.87
C THR A 78 13.75 -5.28 4.64
N ARG A 79 13.65 -3.98 4.32
CA ARG A 79 14.32 -3.38 3.14
C ARG A 79 15.61 -2.63 3.47
N ASP A 80 15.89 -2.37 4.74
CA ASP A 80 17.07 -1.63 5.21
C ASP A 80 18.23 -2.57 5.64
N LEU A 81 18.20 -3.85 5.25
CA LEU A 81 19.24 -4.87 5.45
C LEU A 81 19.79 -5.34 4.09
#